data_AF-A0A1H3CTC2-F1
#
_entry.id   AF-A0A1H3CTC2-F1
#
_cell.length_a   1.000
_cell.length_b   1.000
_cell.length_c   1.000
_cell.angle_alpha   90.00
_cell.angle_beta   90.00
_cell.angle_gamma   90.00
#
_symmetry.space_group_name_H-M   'P 1'
#
loop_
_entity.id
_entity.type
_entity.pdbx_description
1 polymer ?
#
loop_
_entity_poly.entity_id
_entity_poly.type
_entity_poly.pdbx_seq_one_letter_code
_entity_poly.pdbx_strand_id
1 'polypeptide(L)'
;MSSADQNRTYVESTIIMTTVRVVAPFAFTFGLFVMFHGAESAGGGFQGGVIVAAAVLLLAFAFGIESTRAWLEGPLARAAIAAGGAAFTVIGLGAVAANGAFLEYEAYNLEKTGVKYGIELVELGIGAIVSGVLVGLFFSLARGDFESINGSDADGQGGEQP
;
A
#
# COMPACT_ATOMS: atom_id res chain seq x y z
N MET A 1 -12.74 -47.38 10.26
CA MET A 1 -13.03 -46.51 9.09
C MET A 1 -12.70 -45.09 9.51
N SER A 2 -11.60 -44.54 8.98
CA SER A 2 -11.13 -43.19 9.30
C SER A 2 -11.99 -42.20 8.52
N SER A 3 -12.82 -41.45 9.24
CA SER A 3 -13.66 -40.41 8.66
C SER A 3 -13.38 -39.11 9.41
N ALA A 4 -13.01 -38.09 8.63
CA ALA A 4 -12.79 -36.69 9.01
C ALA A 4 -11.40 -36.29 9.58
N ASP A 5 -10.39 -36.24 8.71
CA ASP A 5 -9.24 -35.33 8.90
C ASP A 5 -8.91 -34.58 7.58
N GLN A 6 -9.95 -33.97 6.97
CA GLN A 6 -9.85 -33.26 5.68
C GLN A 6 -10.13 -31.76 5.76
N ASN A 7 -10.00 -31.12 6.94
CA ASN A 7 -10.12 -29.66 7.03
C ASN A 7 -9.25 -29.06 8.16
N ARG A 8 -7.93 -29.27 8.10
CA ARG A 8 -6.98 -28.39 8.84
C ARG A 8 -6.62 -27.20 7.96
N THR A 9 -7.60 -26.32 7.75
CA THR A 9 -7.41 -25.03 7.11
C THR A 9 -7.00 -24.03 8.20
N TYR A 10 -5.74 -23.58 8.17
CA TYR A 10 -5.06 -22.72 9.16
C TYR A 10 -4.84 -23.33 10.55
N VAL A 11 -3.61 -23.75 10.85
CA VAL A 11 -3.14 -23.90 12.23
C VAL A 11 -2.53 -22.57 12.65
N GLU A 12 -3.20 -21.85 13.56
CA GLU A 12 -2.57 -20.72 14.24
C GLU A 12 -1.25 -21.19 14.85
N SER A 13 -0.14 -20.66 14.34
CA SER A 13 1.18 -20.97 14.86
C SER A 13 1.58 -19.92 15.88
N THR A 14 1.63 -20.31 17.15
CA THR A 14 2.11 -19.46 18.24
C THR A 14 3.49 -18.87 17.94
N ILE A 15 4.36 -19.63 17.27
CA ILE A 15 5.69 -19.18 16.88
C ILE A 15 5.58 -18.05 15.85
N ILE A 16 4.76 -18.22 14.80
CA ILE A 16 4.57 -17.18 13.76
C ILE A 16 3.95 -15.93 14.36
N MET A 17 2.86 -16.07 15.12
CA MET A 17 2.17 -14.94 15.74
C MET A 17 3.09 -14.16 16.68
N THR A 18 3.86 -14.86 17.52
CA THR A 18 4.81 -14.22 18.46
C THR A 18 5.92 -13.51 17.70
N THR A 19 6.48 -14.14 16.66
CA THR A 19 7.53 -13.55 15.84
C THR A 19 7.05 -12.29 15.14
N VAL A 20 5.89 -12.35 14.48
CA VAL A 20 5.32 -11.19 13.76
C VAL A 20 4.97 -10.06 14.72
N ARG A 21 4.46 -10.35 15.93
CA ARG A 21 4.17 -9.33 16.94
C ARG A 21 5.40 -8.50 17.33
N VAL A 22 6.61 -9.08 17.25
CA VAL A 22 7.87 -8.39 17.54
C VAL A 22 8.46 -7.75 16.27
N VAL A 23 8.46 -8.47 15.15
CA VAL A 23 9.13 -8.04 13.91
C VAL A 23 8.36 -6.96 13.16
N ALA A 24 7.02 -7.07 13.08
CA ALA A 24 6.20 -6.13 12.32
C ALA A 24 6.35 -4.66 12.78
N PRO A 25 6.28 -4.31 14.09
CA PRO A 25 6.45 -2.92 14.50
C PRO A 25 7.87 -2.39 14.20
N PHE A 26 8.89 -3.25 14.30
CA PHE A 26 10.26 -2.88 13.94
C PHE A 26 10.40 -2.63 12.43
N ALA A 27 9.91 -3.55 11.60
CA ALA A 27 9.92 -3.41 10.15
C ALA A 27 9.13 -2.18 9.69
N PHE A 28 7.95 -1.94 10.27
CA PHE A 28 7.14 -0.77 9.98
C PHE A 28 7.89 0.53 10.32
N THR A 29 8.48 0.61 11.52
CA THR A 29 9.26 1.78 11.94
C THR A 29 10.50 1.98 11.08
N PHE A 30 11.18 0.90 10.70
CA PHE A 30 12.31 0.96 9.78
C PHE A 30 11.89 1.46 8.40
N GLY A 31 10.76 1.01 7.87
CA GLY A 31 10.18 1.52 6.62
C GLY A 31 9.89 3.03 6.71
N LEU A 32 9.31 3.50 7.82
CA LEU A 32 9.14 4.93 8.07
C LEU A 32 10.49 5.67 8.10
N PHE A 33 11.48 5.15 8.83
CA PHE A 33 12.81 5.73 8.90
C PHE A 33 13.44 5.90 7.51
N VAL A 34 13.35 4.89 6.65
CA VAL A 34 13.85 4.92 5.27
C VAL A 34 13.16 5.99 4.43
N MET A 35 11.87 6.27 4.67
CA MET A 35 11.15 7.35 3.99
C MET A 35 11.54 8.73 4.51
N PHE A 36 11.69 8.89 5.84
CA PHE A 36 12.07 10.17 6.45
C PHE A 36 13.52 10.59 6.18
N HIS A 37 14.38 9.66 5.72
CA HIS A 37 15.80 9.94 5.47
C HIS A 37 16.20 9.67 4.00
N GLY A 38 15.25 9.61 3.08
CA GLY A 38 15.55 9.31 1.67
C GLY A 38 16.35 10.41 0.98
N ALA A 39 16.20 11.67 1.40
CA ALA A 39 17.00 12.79 0.89
C ALA A 39 18.50 12.71 1.25
N GLU A 40 18.86 11.99 2.32
CA GLU A 40 20.24 11.94 2.85
C GLU A 40 20.89 10.55 2.76
N SER A 41 20.10 9.51 2.47
CA SER A 41 20.57 8.11 2.50
C SER A 41 20.12 7.33 1.26
N ALA A 42 20.77 6.19 1.01
CA ALA A 42 20.28 5.26 0.00
C ALA A 42 18.93 4.70 0.46
N GLY A 43 17.85 5.04 -0.25
CA GLY A 43 16.51 4.77 0.23
C GLY A 43 15.44 5.60 -0.46
N GLY A 44 14.43 5.99 0.32
CA GLY A 44 13.36 6.90 -0.09
C GLY A 44 11.97 6.28 -0.07
N GLY A 45 11.02 7.04 -0.63
CA GLY A 45 9.59 6.75 -0.57
C GLY A 45 9.22 5.36 -1.08
N PHE A 46 9.76 4.95 -2.23
CA PHE A 46 9.44 3.66 -2.82
C PHE A 46 9.89 2.49 -1.93
N GLN A 47 11.17 2.45 -1.54
CA GLN A 47 11.73 1.34 -0.78
C GLN A 47 11.12 1.27 0.62
N GLY A 48 10.97 2.41 1.30
CA GLY A 48 10.31 2.48 2.59
C GLY A 48 8.85 2.07 2.53
N GLY A 49 8.13 2.48 1.48
CA GLY A 49 6.75 2.06 1.21
C GLY A 49 6.61 0.55 1.01
N VAL A 50 7.54 -0.09 0.30
CA VAL A 50 7.59 -1.56 0.15
C VAL A 50 7.79 -2.25 1.50
N ILE A 51 8.69 -1.74 2.35
CA ILE A 51 8.94 -2.30 3.69
C ILE A 51 7.68 -2.18 4.57
N VAL A 52 7.00 -1.01 4.53
CA VAL A 52 5.75 -0.81 5.26
C VAL A 52 4.67 -1.76 4.77
N ALA A 53 4.51 -1.94 3.45
CA ALA A 53 3.58 -2.91 2.90
C ALA A 53 3.89 -4.33 3.39
N ALA A 54 5.16 -4.75 3.35
CA ALA A 54 5.58 -6.06 3.84
C ALA A 54 5.24 -6.25 5.32
N ALA A 55 5.45 -5.24 6.17
CA ALA A 55 5.06 -5.30 7.58
C ALA A 55 3.55 -5.48 7.77
N VAL A 56 2.73 -4.80 6.97
CA VAL A 56 1.27 -4.96 6.96
C VAL A 56 0.87 -6.37 6.50
N LEU A 57 1.52 -6.91 5.47
CA LEU A 57 1.25 -8.26 4.97
C LEU A 57 1.64 -9.34 5.98
N LEU A 58 2.76 -9.15 6.71
CA LEU A 58 3.12 -10.03 7.82
C LEU A 58 2.01 -10.08 8.88
N LEU A 59 1.42 -8.94 9.23
CA LEU A 59 0.28 -8.89 10.15
C LEU A 59 -0.94 -9.61 9.58
N ALA A 60 -1.25 -9.44 8.29
CA ALA A 60 -2.36 -10.13 7.62
C ALA A 60 -2.19 -11.66 7.66
N PHE A 61 -0.98 -12.17 7.41
CA PHE A 61 -0.72 -13.60 7.48
C PHE A 61 -0.73 -14.15 8.91
N ALA A 62 -0.28 -13.38 9.90
CA ALA A 62 -0.21 -13.86 11.28
C ALA A 62 -1.55 -13.79 12.02
N PHE A 63 -2.35 -12.75 11.79
CA PHE A 63 -3.54 -12.42 12.57
C PHE A 63 -4.85 -12.45 11.77
N GLY A 64 -4.78 -12.79 10.48
CA GLY A 64 -5.95 -12.96 9.63
C GLY A 64 -6.12 -11.84 8.60
N ILE A 65 -6.35 -12.26 7.36
CA ILE A 65 -6.45 -11.41 6.16
C ILE A 65 -7.63 -10.44 6.29
N GLU A 66 -8.81 -10.91 6.70
CA GLU A 66 -10.02 -10.08 6.74
C GLU A 66 -9.94 -8.95 7.77
N SER A 67 -9.36 -9.21 8.95
CA SER A 67 -9.17 -8.21 10.00
C SER A 67 -8.21 -7.09 9.55
N THR A 68 -7.08 -7.45 8.94
CA THR A 68 -6.12 -6.46 8.41
C THR A 68 -6.71 -5.68 7.24
N ARG A 69 -7.49 -6.35 6.38
CA ARG A 69 -8.22 -5.71 5.30
C ARG A 69 -9.20 -4.66 5.81
N ALA A 70 -10.04 -5.00 6.79
CA ALA A 70 -11.02 -4.06 7.35
C ALA A 70 -10.34 -2.81 7.94
N TRP A 71 -9.16 -2.99 8.57
CA TRP A 71 -8.35 -1.88 9.05
C TRP A 71 -7.81 -0.99 7.91
N LEU A 72 -7.36 -1.59 6.80
CA LEU A 72 -6.86 -0.88 5.61
C LEU A 72 -7.95 -0.21 4.77
N GLU A 73 -9.14 -0.78 4.76
CA GLU A 73 -10.32 -0.12 4.21
C GLU A 73 -10.80 1.00 5.14
N GLY A 74 -10.20 1.17 6.32
CA GLY A 74 -10.47 2.27 7.21
C GLY A 74 -10.26 3.64 6.55
N PRO A 75 -10.99 4.68 7.00
CA PRO A 75 -10.87 6.03 6.46
C PRO A 75 -9.45 6.59 6.60
N LEU A 76 -8.70 6.19 7.62
CA LEU A 76 -7.34 6.68 7.86
C LEU A 76 -6.34 6.23 6.79
N ALA A 77 -6.34 4.96 6.41
CA ALA A 77 -5.42 4.45 5.39
C ALA A 77 -5.74 5.06 4.01
N ARG A 78 -7.04 5.15 3.65
CA ARG A 78 -7.48 5.85 2.44
C ARG A 78 -7.08 7.33 2.44
N ALA A 79 -7.28 8.02 3.57
CA ALA A 79 -6.88 9.41 3.72
C ALA A 79 -5.36 9.59 3.61
N ALA A 80 -4.56 8.68 4.17
CA ALA A 80 -3.10 8.74 4.09
C ALA A 80 -2.60 8.60 2.64
N ILE A 81 -3.15 7.63 1.88
CA ILE A 81 -2.82 7.45 0.45
C ILE A 81 -3.25 8.69 -0.36
N ALA A 82 -4.48 9.17 -0.15
CA ALA A 82 -5.00 10.34 -0.83
C ALA A 82 -4.18 11.61 -0.50
N ALA A 83 -3.82 11.80 0.76
CA ALA A 83 -2.98 12.90 1.21
C ALA A 83 -1.57 12.82 0.60
N GLY A 84 -0.99 11.62 0.48
CA GLY A 84 0.29 11.41 -0.20
C GLY A 84 0.25 11.81 -1.68
N GLY A 85 -0.78 11.37 -2.41
CA GLY A 85 -1.00 11.76 -3.80
C GLY A 85 -1.27 13.25 -3.97
N ALA A 86 -2.06 13.83 -3.07
CA ALA A 86 -2.34 15.26 -3.06
C ALA A 86 -1.05 16.07 -2.80
N ALA A 87 -0.24 15.68 -1.81
CA ALA A 87 1.03 16.34 -1.50
C ALA A 87 2.00 16.29 -2.69
N PHE A 88 2.18 15.13 -3.31
CA PHE A 88 2.99 14.96 -4.52
C PHE A 88 2.54 15.91 -5.64
N THR A 89 1.23 15.95 -5.90
CA THR A 89 0.64 16.77 -6.95
C THR A 89 0.78 18.26 -6.66
N VAL A 90 0.48 18.69 -5.43
CA VAL A 90 0.56 20.10 -5.01
C VAL A 90 2.01 20.60 -5.05
N ILE A 91 2.97 19.82 -4.55
CA ILE A 91 4.38 20.22 -4.54
C ILE A 91 4.95 20.23 -5.96
N GLY A 92 4.55 19.28 -6.80
CA GLY A 92 5.00 19.27 -8.19
C GLY A 92 4.42 20.42 -9.02
N LEU A 93 3.11 20.69 -8.90
CA LEU A 93 2.42 21.76 -9.63
C LEU A 93 2.74 23.15 -9.08
N GLY A 94 3.00 23.29 -7.78
CA GLY A 94 3.41 24.57 -7.19
C GLY A 94 4.75 25.07 -7.75
N ALA A 95 5.67 24.16 -8.10
CA ALA A 95 6.94 24.51 -8.72
C ALA A 95 6.71 25.06 -10.14
N VAL A 96 5.79 24.43 -10.89
CA VAL A 96 5.36 24.91 -12.22
C VAL A 96 4.70 26.29 -12.12
N ALA A 97 3.85 26.51 -11.12
CA ALA A 97 3.23 27.82 -10.87
C ALA A 97 4.25 28.91 -10.52
N ALA A 98 5.41 28.52 -9.97
CA ALA A 98 6.55 29.41 -9.70
C ALA A 98 7.50 29.60 -10.89
N ASN A 99 7.12 29.18 -12.11
CA ASN A 99 7.92 29.16 -13.34
C ASN A 99 9.12 28.19 -13.33
N GLY A 100 9.09 27.16 -12.48
CA GLY A 100 10.02 26.03 -12.53
C GLY A 100 9.47 24.83 -13.32
N ALA A 101 10.26 23.78 -13.42
CA ALA A 101 9.83 22.45 -13.85
C ALA A 101 9.07 21.71 -12.72
N PHE A 102 8.37 20.64 -13.08
CA PHE A 102 7.67 19.79 -12.12
C PHE A 102 8.67 19.20 -11.10
N LEU A 103 8.38 19.39 -9.80
CA LEU A 103 9.26 19.04 -8.67
C LEU A 103 10.61 19.77 -8.66
N GLU A 104 10.73 20.93 -9.32
CA GLU A 104 11.90 21.80 -9.17
C GLU A 104 11.83 22.57 -7.85
N TYR A 105 12.44 22.00 -6.80
CA TYR A 105 12.38 22.57 -5.44
C TYR A 105 13.01 23.97 -5.34
N GLU A 106 13.99 24.28 -6.19
CA GLU A 106 14.66 25.59 -6.21
C GLU A 106 13.72 26.72 -6.64
N ALA A 107 12.66 26.42 -7.39
CA ALA A 107 11.65 27.40 -7.83
C ALA A 107 10.91 28.04 -6.65
N TYR A 108 10.88 27.38 -5.48
CA TYR A 108 10.25 27.90 -4.27
C TYR A 108 11.10 28.91 -3.49
N ASN A 109 12.35 29.17 -3.91
CA ASN A 109 13.29 30.07 -3.21
C ASN A 109 13.45 29.75 -1.72
N LEU A 110 13.40 28.46 -1.37
CA LEU A 110 13.57 27.99 0.01
C LEU A 110 15.06 27.88 0.37
N GLU A 111 15.36 27.96 1.67
CA GLU A 111 16.69 27.60 2.18
C GLU A 111 16.99 26.12 1.91
N LYS A 112 18.28 25.73 1.91
CA LYS A 112 18.71 24.34 1.67
C LYS A 112 17.99 23.32 2.54
N THR A 113 17.73 23.68 3.80
CA THR A 113 16.97 22.85 4.75
C THR A 113 15.50 22.70 4.33
N GLY A 114 14.89 23.74 3.76
CA GLY A 114 13.53 23.69 3.24
C GLY A 114 13.40 22.79 2.02
N VAL A 115 14.40 22.80 1.12
CA VAL A 115 14.46 21.88 -0.02
C VAL A 115 14.54 20.43 0.44
N LYS A 116 15.39 20.12 1.44
CA LYS A 116 15.49 18.79 2.04
C LYS A 116 14.13 18.28 2.55
N TYR A 117 13.45 19.06 3.39
CA TYR A 117 12.15 18.66 3.93
C TYR A 117 11.07 18.57 2.84
N GLY A 118 11.18 19.37 1.78
CA GLY A 118 10.31 19.24 0.60
C GLY A 118 10.47 17.90 -0.10
N ILE A 119 11.72 17.44 -0.28
CA ILE A 119 12.02 16.12 -0.86
C ILE A 119 11.49 15.01 0.05
N GLU A 120 11.81 15.04 1.35
CA GLU A 120 11.35 14.03 2.32
C GLU A 120 9.82 13.95 2.40
N LEU A 121 9.12 15.09 2.32
CA LEU A 121 7.65 15.13 2.31
C LEU A 121 7.07 14.45 1.05
N VAL A 122 7.66 14.71 -0.12
CA VAL A 122 7.29 14.04 -1.36
C VAL A 122 7.57 12.54 -1.28
N GLU A 123 8.70 12.14 -0.71
CA GLU A 123 9.04 10.74 -0.50
C GLU A 123 8.06 10.02 0.44
N LEU A 124 7.63 10.65 1.53
CA LEU A 124 6.57 10.11 2.39
C LEU A 124 5.25 9.92 1.62
N GLY A 125 4.91 10.89 0.76
CA GLY A 125 3.73 10.80 -0.10
C GLY A 125 3.81 9.61 -1.07
N ILE A 126 4.96 9.46 -1.75
CA ILE A 126 5.23 8.31 -2.64
C ILE A 126 5.15 7.00 -1.85
N GLY A 127 5.73 6.94 -0.66
CA GLY A 127 5.74 5.72 0.14
C GLY A 127 4.36 5.32 0.66
N ALA A 128 3.50 6.28 0.98
CA ALA A 128 2.09 6.01 1.29
C ALA A 128 1.35 5.41 0.08
N ILE A 129 1.55 5.96 -1.12
CA ILE A 129 0.96 5.43 -2.37
C ILE A 129 1.48 4.01 -2.65
N VAL A 130 2.80 3.81 -2.63
CA VAL A 130 3.43 2.51 -2.90
C VAL A 130 2.93 1.45 -1.92
N SER A 131 2.91 1.78 -0.63
CA SER A 131 2.38 0.87 0.39
C SER A 131 0.92 0.51 0.11
N GLY A 132 0.08 1.52 -0.13
CA GLY A 132 -1.33 1.34 -0.46
C GLY A 132 -1.59 0.49 -1.70
N VAL A 133 -0.82 0.70 -2.77
CA VAL A 133 -0.90 -0.06 -4.01
C VAL A 133 -0.50 -1.52 -3.78
N LEU A 134 0.63 -1.80 -3.12
CA LEU A 134 1.09 -3.18 -2.90
C LEU A 134 0.13 -3.97 -2.03
N VAL A 135 -0.36 -3.33 -0.97
CA VAL A 135 -1.34 -3.91 -0.07
C VAL A 135 -2.68 -4.13 -0.80
N GLY A 136 -3.15 -3.13 -1.55
CA GLY A 136 -4.39 -3.24 -2.33
C GLY A 136 -4.32 -4.34 -3.39
N LEU A 137 -3.20 -4.44 -4.11
CA LEU A 137 -2.95 -5.51 -5.07
C LEU A 137 -2.97 -6.87 -4.38
N PHE A 138 -2.28 -7.02 -3.24
CA PHE A 138 -2.31 -8.28 -2.49
C PHE A 138 -3.73 -8.72 -2.15
N PHE A 139 -4.57 -7.83 -1.61
CA PHE A 139 -5.94 -8.18 -1.25
C PHE A 139 -6.82 -8.44 -2.48
N SER A 140 -6.63 -7.72 -3.58
CA SER A 140 -7.32 -7.98 -4.84
C SER A 140 -6.99 -9.37 -5.39
N LEU A 141 -5.70 -9.75 -5.36
CA LEU A 141 -5.25 -11.09 -5.73
C LEU A 141 -5.82 -12.16 -4.80
N ALA A 142 -5.85 -11.91 -3.48
CA ALA A 142 -6.34 -12.85 -2.49
C ALA A 142 -7.84 -13.15 -2.62
N ARG A 143 -8.64 -12.20 -3.13
CA ARG A 143 -10.07 -12.40 -3.38
C ARG A 143 -10.37 -13.15 -4.69
N GLY A 144 -9.44 -13.14 -5.64
CA GLY A 144 -9.68 -13.67 -6.97
C GLY A 144 -10.60 -12.77 -7.81
N ASP A 145 -10.59 -11.46 -7.58
CA ASP A 145 -11.44 -10.45 -8.24
C ASP A 145 -11.17 -10.28 -9.76
N PHE A 146 -10.42 -11.20 -10.39
CA PHE A 146 -10.32 -11.29 -11.85
C PHE A 146 -11.57 -11.97 -12.40
N GLU A 147 -12.65 -11.21 -12.53
CA GLU A 147 -13.80 -11.65 -13.32
C GLU A 147 -13.31 -11.89 -14.77
N SER A 148 -13.39 -13.13 -15.23
CA SER A 148 -13.04 -13.50 -16.60
C SER A 148 -13.99 -12.76 -17.54
N ILE A 149 -13.46 -11.85 -18.35
CA ILE A 149 -14.18 -11.27 -19.49
C ILE A 149 -14.36 -12.39 -20.53
N ASN A 150 -15.31 -13.30 -20.30
CA ASN A 150 -15.79 -14.25 -21.30
C ASN A 150 -17.07 -14.94 -20.82
N GLY A 151 -18.18 -14.68 -21.51
CA GLY A 151 -19.26 -15.66 -21.63
C GLY A 151 -20.71 -15.22 -21.39
N SER A 152 -21.09 -13.96 -21.60
CA SER A 152 -22.51 -13.56 -21.52
C SER A 152 -23.00 -12.83 -22.77
N ASP A 153 -22.83 -13.45 -23.95
CA ASP A 153 -23.46 -13.01 -25.21
C ASP A 153 -23.98 -14.20 -26.07
N ALA A 154 -24.32 -15.34 -25.45
CA ALA A 154 -24.88 -16.46 -26.19
C ALA A 154 -25.84 -17.30 -25.35
N ASP A 155 -26.96 -16.71 -24.90
CA ASP A 155 -28.17 -17.47 -24.56
C ASP A 155 -29.39 -16.55 -24.74
N GLY A 156 -29.69 -16.28 -26.00
CA GLY A 156 -30.82 -15.45 -26.41
C GLY A 156 -31.40 -15.96 -27.72
N GLN A 157 -31.82 -17.23 -27.77
CA GLN A 157 -32.77 -17.75 -28.75
C GLN A 157 -33.25 -19.15 -28.34
N GLY A 158 -34.43 -19.22 -27.73
CA GLY A 158 -35.11 -20.47 -27.40
C GLY A 158 -36.37 -20.20 -26.60
N GLY A 159 -37.50 -20.01 -27.27
CA GLY A 159 -38.78 -19.79 -26.61
C GLY A 159 -39.89 -19.47 -27.59
N GLU A 160 -40.37 -20.51 -28.28
CA GLU A 160 -41.64 -20.56 -29.01
C GLU A 160 -42.79 -20.05 -28.14
N GLN A 161 -43.69 -19.25 -28.72
CA GLN A 161 -44.97 -18.85 -28.13
C GLN A 161 -46.13 -19.52 -28.89
N PRO A 162 -47.25 -19.81 -28.19
CA PRO A 162 -48.22 -20.85 -28.56
C PRO A 162 -49.10 -20.54 -29.78
#